data_AF-A0A1D6FH77-F1
#
_entry.id   AF-A0A1D6FH77-F1
#
_cell.length_a   1.000
_cell.length_b   1.000
_cell.length_c   1.000
_cell.angle_alpha   90.00
_cell.angle_beta   90.00
_cell.angle_gamma   90.00
#
_symmetry.space_group_name_H-M   'P 1'
#
loop_
_entity.id
_entity.type
_entity.pdbx_description
1 polymer ?
#
loop_
_entity_poly.entity_id
_entity_poly.type
_entity_poly.pdbx_seq_one_letter_code
_entity_poly.pdbx_strand_id
1 'polypeptide(L)'
;MDKEVAFNRKRAEGKDGGKRGSMELKTRRLNPVNTTCYVQILGTGMDTQDTSPSILLFFDKQRFIFNAGEGLQRFCTEHKIKLSKIDHIFLTRVCSETAGGLPGLVLTLAGIGDEGMSVNIWGPSDLDFLAGAMRSFIPNRAMLHTHSFGADRNASSPQSTDSVIVLDDEVVRVSAMFVKPKYNNGTGSSNDSDMKPGDTAIVYACELPEIKGKFDPSKAAALGLRPGPKYRELQLGNSVQSDQFDEMVSPRPLERFLNAYSTLEHLDMQFLDCRHTLKSSVEAFLSENDTDPATPQLETTMFAPGTRMENYNRKPASPRDTTALANFKEVLQESGLEILYSVPVLHCPQAFGVVLKAMEKANSTGKVIPGWKVVYSGDTRPCPGLIDASRDATVLIHEATFEDSMKDEAIARNHSTTKEAIEVGTSAGAYRIILTHFSQRYPKIPVIDEVDMEKTCIAFDLMSVNLADLPVVPKVLPHLKVLFKDELVVDEAEEVQEAAVY
;
A
#
# COMPACT_ATOMS: atom_id res chain seq x y z
N MET A 1 -16.17 18.91 31.56
CA MET A 1 -16.05 20.38 31.49
C MET A 1 -14.70 20.67 30.87
N ASP A 2 -14.64 20.77 29.55
CA ASP A 2 -13.40 21.17 28.85
C ASP A 2 -13.23 22.68 29.02
N LYS A 3 -12.18 23.10 29.72
CA LYS A 3 -11.75 24.51 29.73
C LYS A 3 -11.36 24.88 28.30
N GLU A 4 -12.00 25.89 27.73
CA GLU A 4 -11.57 26.48 26.46
C GLU A 4 -10.12 26.96 26.58
N VAL A 5 -9.25 26.39 25.75
CA VAL A 5 -7.82 26.73 25.75
C VAL A 5 -7.66 28.03 24.96
N ALA A 6 -7.45 29.14 25.65
CA ALA A 6 -7.29 30.46 25.05
C ALA A 6 -5.86 30.69 24.52
N PHE A 7 -5.73 31.55 23.49
CA PHE A 7 -4.46 31.96 22.90
C PHE A 7 -3.83 33.13 23.67
N ASN A 8 -2.57 32.98 24.10
CA ASN A 8 -1.81 33.96 24.86
C ASN A 8 -0.80 34.71 23.98
N ARG A 9 -1.17 35.91 23.54
CA ARG A 9 -0.36 36.78 22.67
C ARG A 9 0.96 37.23 23.29
N LYS A 10 0.98 37.59 24.59
CA LYS A 10 2.20 38.06 25.28
C LYS A 10 3.28 36.98 25.32
N ARG A 11 2.86 35.71 25.36
CA ARG A 11 3.75 34.55 25.32
C ARG A 11 4.28 34.24 23.94
N ALA A 12 3.43 34.26 22.91
CA ALA A 12 3.87 34.11 21.52
C ALA A 12 4.94 35.18 21.15
N GLU A 13 4.81 36.38 21.71
CA GLU A 13 5.79 37.47 21.56
C GLU A 13 7.02 37.36 22.51
N GLY A 14 7.13 36.31 23.33
CA GLY A 14 8.26 36.09 24.24
C GLY A 14 8.34 37.02 25.45
N LYS A 15 7.28 37.79 25.76
CA LYS A 15 7.25 38.82 26.82
C LYS A 15 6.63 38.35 28.14
N ASP A 16 6.37 37.05 28.29
CA ASP A 16 5.68 36.49 29.45
C ASP A 16 6.65 36.22 30.63
N GLY A 17 6.37 36.83 31.78
CA GLY A 17 7.25 36.89 32.97
C GLY A 17 7.15 35.69 33.93
N GLY A 18 6.40 34.64 33.58
CA GLY A 18 6.14 33.47 34.44
C GLY A 18 7.38 32.60 34.76
N LYS A 19 7.37 31.95 35.92
CA LYS A 19 8.41 30.98 36.36
C LYS A 19 8.52 29.80 35.40
N ARG A 20 9.75 29.32 35.14
CA ARG A 20 10.05 28.12 34.36
C ARG A 20 9.64 26.86 35.13
N GLY A 21 8.43 26.34 34.88
CA GLY A 21 8.07 24.98 35.29
C GLY A 21 8.73 23.94 34.37
N SER A 22 9.08 22.78 34.92
CA SER A 22 9.39 21.58 34.12
C SER A 22 8.09 21.09 33.50
N MET A 23 7.89 21.35 32.22
CA MET A 23 6.67 20.96 31.50
C MET A 23 6.83 19.54 30.96
N GLU A 24 5.91 18.66 31.35
CA GLU A 24 5.93 17.25 30.97
C GLU A 24 5.28 17.02 29.59
N LEU A 25 5.74 16.01 28.87
CA LEU A 25 5.12 15.53 27.64
C LEU A 25 3.67 15.08 27.91
N LYS A 26 2.79 15.19 26.90
CA LYS A 26 1.42 14.72 27.01
C LYS A 26 1.38 13.19 27.07
N THR A 27 1.41 12.62 28.26
CA THR A 27 1.22 11.17 28.43
C THR A 27 -0.27 10.86 28.56
N ARG A 28 -0.89 10.40 27.47
CA ARG A 28 -2.31 9.99 27.48
C ARG A 28 -2.40 8.47 27.55
N ARG A 29 -2.91 7.93 28.66
CA ARG A 29 -3.16 6.48 28.79
C ARG A 29 -4.28 6.03 27.84
N LEU A 30 -3.99 5.02 27.04
CA LEU A 30 -4.85 4.47 26.01
C LEU A 30 -5.46 3.14 26.45
N ASN A 31 -6.45 2.66 25.68
CA ASN A 31 -7.02 1.33 25.85
C ASN A 31 -7.02 0.62 24.49
N PRO A 32 -6.06 -0.29 24.25
CA PRO A 32 -5.88 -0.92 22.93
C PRO A 32 -7.09 -1.77 22.50
N VAL A 33 -7.97 -2.16 23.41
CA VAL A 33 -9.09 -3.08 23.12
C VAL A 33 -10.23 -2.44 22.31
N ASN A 34 -10.38 -1.11 22.36
CA ASN A 34 -11.52 -0.40 21.76
C ASN A 34 -11.16 0.84 20.92
N THR A 35 -9.87 1.06 20.61
CA THR A 35 -9.48 2.30 19.93
C THR A 35 -9.67 2.16 18.43
N THR A 36 -10.55 2.97 17.84
CA THR A 36 -10.71 3.04 16.38
C THR A 36 -9.65 3.97 15.79
N CYS A 37 -9.02 3.55 14.70
CA CYS A 37 -8.02 4.31 13.98
C CYS A 37 -8.64 4.95 12.73
N TYR A 38 -8.31 6.20 12.46
CA TYR A 38 -8.76 6.93 11.29
C TYR A 38 -7.55 7.55 10.58
N VAL A 39 -7.53 7.46 9.26
CA VAL A 39 -6.58 8.17 8.40
C VAL A 39 -7.36 9.25 7.67
N GLN A 40 -6.87 10.48 7.72
CA GLN A 40 -7.45 11.62 7.04
C GLN A 40 -6.36 12.34 6.25
N ILE A 41 -6.58 12.53 4.96
CA ILE A 41 -5.69 13.31 4.10
C ILE A 41 -6.00 14.79 4.35
N LEU A 42 -4.97 15.57 4.70
CA LEU A 42 -5.11 17.01 4.98
C LEU A 42 -4.76 17.86 3.76
N GLY A 43 -3.80 17.41 2.94
CA GLY A 43 -3.46 18.03 1.67
C GLY A 43 -2.97 16.99 0.67
N THR A 44 -3.31 17.18 -0.60
CA THR A 44 -2.90 16.32 -1.72
C THR A 44 -1.80 16.96 -2.57
N GLY A 45 -1.47 18.23 -2.34
CA GLY A 45 -0.43 18.94 -3.09
C GLY A 45 -0.81 19.31 -4.52
N MET A 46 -2.10 19.25 -4.87
CA MET A 46 -2.65 19.75 -6.13
C MET A 46 -3.12 21.20 -5.94
N ASP A 47 -2.69 22.09 -6.84
CA ASP A 47 -2.98 23.51 -7.19
C ASP A 47 -3.93 24.42 -6.38
N THR A 48 -4.57 23.96 -5.32
CA THR A 48 -5.03 24.81 -4.23
C THR A 48 -3.79 25.31 -3.49
N GLN A 49 -3.53 26.62 -3.53
CA GLN A 49 -2.36 27.26 -2.91
C GLN A 49 -2.29 27.14 -1.37
N ASP A 50 -3.11 26.28 -0.75
CA ASP A 50 -3.44 26.33 0.66
C ASP A 50 -2.75 25.23 1.51
N THR A 51 -2.34 24.07 0.97
CA THR A 51 -1.64 23.03 1.77
C THR A 51 -0.88 21.97 0.95
N SER A 52 0.37 21.67 1.35
CA SER A 52 1.18 20.59 0.76
C SER A 52 0.74 19.18 1.20
N PRO A 53 1.25 18.10 0.56
CA PRO A 53 0.89 16.73 0.89
C PRO A 53 1.09 16.39 2.37
N SER A 54 0.00 16.12 3.08
CA SER A 54 0.02 15.81 4.51
C SER A 54 -1.11 14.88 4.93
N ILE A 55 -0.82 14.01 5.90
CA ILE A 55 -1.75 12.98 6.38
C ILE A 55 -1.89 13.10 7.90
N LEU A 56 -3.12 12.99 8.41
CA LEU A 56 -3.45 12.88 9.82
C LEU A 56 -3.91 11.45 10.13
N LEU A 57 -3.12 10.74 10.91
CA LEU A 57 -3.52 9.49 11.56
C LEU A 57 -4.03 9.83 12.97
N PHE A 58 -5.27 9.50 13.29
CA PHE A 58 -5.82 9.81 14.59
C PHE A 58 -6.63 8.68 15.22
N PHE A 59 -6.54 8.67 16.55
CA PHE A 59 -7.26 7.82 17.47
C PHE A 59 -8.08 8.70 18.42
N ASP A 60 -8.89 8.10 19.28
CA ASP A 60 -9.74 8.83 20.25
C ASP A 60 -8.96 9.84 21.10
N LYS A 61 -7.74 9.47 21.49
CA LYS A 61 -6.89 10.28 22.39
C LYS A 61 -5.54 10.67 21.81
N GLN A 62 -5.10 10.14 20.68
CA GLN A 62 -3.78 10.44 20.11
C GLN A 62 -3.85 10.82 18.63
N ARG A 63 -2.96 11.71 18.19
CA ARG A 63 -2.92 12.19 16.80
C ARG A 63 -1.50 12.36 16.29
N PHE A 64 -1.29 11.86 15.08
CA PHE A 64 -0.02 11.83 14.38
C PHE A 64 -0.20 12.51 13.03
N ILE A 65 0.68 13.45 12.70
CA ILE A 65 0.70 14.10 11.39
C ILE A 65 1.94 13.63 10.63
N PHE A 66 1.78 13.34 9.35
CA PHE A 66 2.86 13.08 8.41
C PHE A 66 2.95 14.25 7.46
N ASN A 67 4.11 14.91 7.47
CA ASN A 67 4.44 16.17 6.82
C ASN A 67 3.65 17.39 7.31
N ALA A 68 4.36 18.52 7.43
CA ALA A 68 3.84 19.81 7.86
C ALA A 68 4.29 20.90 6.87
N GLY A 69 3.81 20.79 5.64
CA GLY A 69 4.02 21.80 4.60
C GLY A 69 3.32 23.12 4.88
N GLU A 70 3.60 24.11 4.04
CA GLU A 70 3.03 25.46 4.19
C GLU A 70 1.49 25.43 4.18
N GLY A 71 0.87 26.32 4.96
CA GLY A 71 -0.59 26.45 5.03
C GLY A 71 -1.32 25.42 5.91
N LEU A 72 -0.67 24.33 6.35
CA LEU A 72 -1.25 23.31 7.23
C LEU A 72 -1.97 23.88 8.48
N GLN A 73 -1.37 24.87 9.13
CA GLN A 73 -1.96 25.52 10.31
C GLN A 73 -3.30 26.19 9.99
N ARG A 74 -3.37 26.91 8.87
CA ARG A 74 -4.57 27.61 8.40
C ARG A 74 -5.65 26.58 8.08
N PHE A 75 -5.30 25.55 7.32
CA PHE A 75 -6.17 24.44 6.98
C PHE A 75 -6.78 23.78 8.24
N CYS A 76 -5.94 23.44 9.21
CA CYS A 76 -6.42 22.82 10.46
C CYS A 76 -7.40 23.73 11.22
N THR A 77 -7.19 25.05 11.19
CA THR A 77 -8.06 26.02 11.84
C THR A 77 -9.40 26.13 11.13
N GLU A 78 -9.40 26.23 9.80
CA GLU A 78 -10.61 26.31 8.96
C GLU A 78 -11.48 25.05 9.10
N HIS A 79 -10.85 23.87 9.12
CA HIS A 79 -11.53 22.57 9.25
C HIS A 79 -11.76 22.11 10.70
N LYS A 80 -11.59 23.00 11.68
CA LYS A 80 -11.82 22.73 13.13
C LYS A 80 -10.99 21.56 13.68
N ILE A 81 -9.85 21.25 13.07
CA ILE A 81 -8.86 20.30 13.58
C ILE A 81 -8.07 20.99 14.69
N LYS A 82 -8.34 20.59 15.93
CA LYS A 82 -7.67 21.17 17.11
C LYS A 82 -6.18 20.81 17.13
N LEU A 83 -5.33 21.79 16.81
CA LEU A 83 -3.86 21.66 16.85
C LEU A 83 -3.34 21.27 18.24
N SER A 84 -4.04 21.67 19.32
CA SER A 84 -3.71 21.29 20.70
C SER A 84 -3.79 19.79 20.99
N LYS A 85 -4.39 18.99 20.10
CA LYS A 85 -4.49 17.54 20.23
C LYS A 85 -3.46 16.77 19.41
N ILE A 86 -2.59 17.44 18.65
CA ILE A 86 -1.49 16.80 17.92
C ILE A 86 -0.39 16.42 18.93
N ASP A 87 0.10 15.20 18.82
CA ASP A 87 1.09 14.64 19.74
C ASP A 87 2.44 14.39 19.02
N HIS A 88 2.40 13.94 17.75
CA HIS A 88 3.59 13.66 16.93
C HIS A 88 3.47 14.20 15.51
N ILE A 89 4.58 14.66 14.94
CA ILE A 89 4.74 15.08 13.54
C ILE A 89 5.92 14.32 12.95
N PHE A 90 5.71 13.59 11.86
CA PHE A 90 6.73 12.84 11.14
C PHE A 90 7.02 13.49 9.78
N LEU A 91 8.27 13.76 9.47
CA LEU A 91 8.69 14.40 8.22
C LEU A 91 9.37 13.39 7.32
N THR A 92 8.80 13.15 6.13
CA THR A 92 9.39 12.22 5.17
C THR A 92 10.65 12.76 4.53
N ARG A 93 10.76 14.09 4.40
CA ARG A 93 11.95 14.84 3.97
C ARG A 93 12.03 16.15 4.76
N VAL A 94 13.15 16.85 4.67
CA VAL A 94 13.27 18.22 5.18
C VAL A 94 13.45 19.14 3.98
N CYS A 95 12.32 19.59 3.45
CA CYS A 95 12.23 20.54 2.32
C CYS A 95 11.03 21.47 2.52
N SER A 96 10.92 22.52 1.71
CA SER A 96 9.83 23.51 1.79
C SER A 96 8.44 22.88 1.72
N GLU A 97 8.27 21.86 0.88
CA GLU A 97 6.97 21.19 0.69
C GLU A 97 6.55 20.36 1.91
N THR A 98 7.51 19.79 2.64
CA THR A 98 7.21 18.86 3.74
C THR A 98 7.32 19.50 5.11
N ALA A 99 8.09 20.58 5.27
CA ALA A 99 8.37 21.21 6.55
C ALA A 99 8.12 22.73 6.58
N GLY A 100 7.71 23.35 5.46
CA GLY A 100 7.56 24.80 5.34
C GLY A 100 6.53 25.44 6.29
N GLY A 101 5.49 24.70 6.69
CA GLY A 101 4.48 25.18 7.63
C GLY A 101 4.85 24.98 9.11
N LEU A 102 5.94 24.26 9.37
CA LEU A 102 6.36 23.93 10.73
C LEU A 102 6.67 25.17 11.59
N PRO A 103 7.35 26.22 11.10
CA PRO A 103 7.59 27.42 11.89
C PRO A 103 6.30 28.10 12.39
N GLY A 104 5.31 28.26 11.50
CA GLY A 104 4.01 28.86 11.85
C GLY A 104 3.23 28.01 12.85
N LEU A 105 3.20 26.69 12.61
CA LEU A 105 2.56 25.73 13.50
C LEU A 105 3.14 25.79 14.91
N VAL A 106 4.47 25.81 15.05
CA VAL A 106 5.15 25.85 16.36
C VAL A 106 4.88 27.16 17.08
N LEU A 107 4.92 28.31 16.38
CA LEU A 107 4.57 29.61 16.96
C LEU A 107 3.13 29.63 17.48
N THR A 108 2.22 28.97 16.77
CA THR A 108 0.83 28.85 17.19
C THR A 108 0.68 27.96 18.42
N LEU A 109 1.35 26.80 18.44
CA LEU A 109 1.36 25.90 19.60
C LEU A 109 1.98 26.55 20.84
N ALA A 110 3.00 27.39 20.67
CA ALA A 110 3.62 28.16 21.75
C ALA A 110 2.66 29.16 22.41
N GLY A 111 1.68 29.66 21.65
CA GLY A 111 0.66 30.59 22.14
C GLY A 111 -0.55 29.92 22.79
N ILE A 112 -0.71 28.59 22.73
CA ILE A 112 -1.91 27.89 23.22
C ILE A 112 -1.78 27.52 24.71
N GLY A 113 -2.72 27.97 25.54
CA GLY A 113 -2.86 27.58 26.95
C GLY A 113 -1.91 28.28 27.92
N ASP A 114 -2.08 27.99 29.22
CA ASP A 114 -1.37 28.67 30.31
C ASP A 114 0.09 28.24 30.49
N GLU A 115 0.53 27.13 29.88
CA GLU A 115 1.94 26.68 29.89
C GLU A 115 2.56 26.56 28.48
N GLY A 116 1.77 26.62 27.40
CA GLY A 116 2.23 26.28 26.05
C GLY A 116 2.10 24.77 25.79
N MET A 117 2.22 24.35 24.53
CA MET A 117 2.08 22.93 24.14
C MET A 117 3.39 22.41 23.54
N SER A 118 3.75 21.17 23.89
CA SER A 118 4.84 20.42 23.27
C SER A 118 4.33 19.45 22.21
N VAL A 119 5.16 19.22 21.20
CA VAL A 119 4.94 18.23 20.13
C VAL A 119 6.26 17.53 19.81
N ASN A 120 6.20 16.22 19.55
CA ASN A 120 7.35 15.46 19.08
C ASN A 120 7.48 15.58 17.57
N ILE A 121 8.67 15.89 17.07
CA ILE A 121 8.95 15.98 15.65
C ILE A 121 10.01 14.98 15.28
N TRP A 122 9.72 14.16 14.28
CA TRP A 122 10.54 13.06 13.83
C TRP A 122 10.92 13.31 12.37
N GLY A 123 12.16 13.07 11.97
CA GLY A 123 12.58 13.32 10.59
C GLY A 123 14.04 12.94 10.33
N PRO A 124 14.54 13.17 9.09
CA PRO A 124 15.94 12.90 8.76
C PRO A 124 16.89 13.84 9.51
N SER A 125 18.20 13.53 9.50
CA SER A 125 19.26 14.33 10.17
C SER A 125 19.24 15.83 9.81
N ASP A 126 18.73 16.18 8.63
CA ASP A 126 18.52 17.57 8.20
C ASP A 126 17.56 18.37 9.12
N LEU A 127 16.72 17.69 9.90
CA LEU A 127 15.76 18.29 10.84
C LEU A 127 16.46 19.13 11.92
N ASP A 128 17.64 18.71 12.37
CA ASP A 128 18.37 19.44 13.42
C ASP A 128 18.85 20.80 12.94
N PHE A 129 19.21 20.93 11.65
CA PHE A 129 19.57 22.21 11.05
C PHE A 129 18.34 23.12 10.95
N LEU A 130 17.20 22.58 10.53
CA LEU A 130 15.94 23.33 10.47
C LEU A 130 15.53 23.80 11.87
N ALA A 131 15.59 22.93 12.88
CA ALA A 131 15.33 23.28 14.27
C ALA A 131 16.31 24.32 14.81
N GLY A 132 17.60 24.20 14.48
CA GLY A 132 18.62 25.19 14.81
C GLY A 132 18.29 26.57 14.24
N ALA A 133 17.89 26.64 12.97
CA ALA A 133 17.47 27.89 12.33
C ALA A 133 16.21 28.48 13.01
N MET A 134 15.23 27.64 13.31
CA MET A 134 14.00 28.04 14.00
C MET A 134 14.25 28.64 15.39
N ARG A 135 15.26 28.18 16.13
CA ARG A 135 15.61 28.73 17.46
C ARG A 135 15.93 30.22 17.46
N SER A 136 16.31 30.80 16.32
CA SER A 136 16.66 32.22 16.22
C SER A 136 15.45 33.16 16.36
N PHE A 137 14.26 32.71 15.97
CA PHE A 137 13.04 33.52 15.99
C PHE A 137 11.89 32.90 16.79
N ILE A 138 11.94 31.59 17.05
CA ILE A 138 11.03 30.93 17.96
C ILE A 138 11.55 31.18 19.39
N PRO A 139 10.75 31.79 20.29
CA PRO A 139 11.20 32.04 21.67
C PRO A 139 11.70 30.73 22.31
N ASN A 140 12.79 30.79 23.08
CA ASN A 140 13.46 29.66 23.77
C ASN A 140 12.55 28.78 24.67
N ARG A 141 11.24 29.05 24.72
CA ARG A 141 10.20 28.34 25.46
C ARG A 141 9.21 27.56 24.59
N ALA A 142 9.25 27.66 23.25
CA ALA A 142 8.41 26.82 22.40
C ALA A 142 9.04 25.43 22.25
N MET A 143 8.26 24.41 22.62
CA MET A 143 8.71 23.08 23.00
C MET A 143 8.78 22.13 21.80
N LEU A 144 9.89 22.22 21.06
CA LEU A 144 10.26 21.28 20.00
C LEU A 144 11.10 20.14 20.61
N HIS A 145 10.53 18.93 20.64
CA HIS A 145 11.31 17.71 20.85
C HIS A 145 11.63 17.11 19.49
N THR A 146 12.77 17.45 18.93
CA THR A 146 13.23 16.89 17.66
C THR A 146 13.94 15.57 17.89
N HIS A 147 13.58 14.59 17.07
CA HIS A 147 14.18 13.28 17.02
C HIS A 147 14.60 13.06 15.57
N SER A 148 15.90 13.19 15.31
CA SER A 148 16.48 13.07 13.98
C SER A 148 17.10 11.69 13.78
N PHE A 149 16.99 11.15 12.56
CA PHE A 149 17.51 9.82 12.21
C PHE A 149 18.24 9.88 10.86
N GLY A 150 19.32 9.13 10.71
CA GLY A 150 20.09 9.06 9.47
C GLY A 150 21.59 9.23 9.70
N ALA A 151 22.38 9.01 8.65
CA ALA A 151 23.83 8.86 8.73
C ALA A 151 24.49 10.03 9.50
N ASP A 152 25.06 9.70 10.66
CA ASP A 152 26.03 10.55 11.33
C ASP A 152 27.20 10.77 10.36
N ARG A 153 27.49 12.03 10.02
CA ARG A 153 28.67 12.40 9.21
C ARG A 153 30.01 11.94 9.83
N ASN A 154 30.00 11.43 11.06
CA ASN A 154 31.16 10.98 11.82
C ASN A 154 31.15 9.50 12.23
N ALA A 155 30.13 8.70 11.88
CA ALA A 155 30.11 7.28 12.23
C ALA A 155 30.81 6.44 11.14
N SER A 156 31.99 5.91 11.47
CA SER A 156 32.78 5.03 10.62
C SER A 156 32.26 3.58 10.61
N SER A 157 30.94 3.38 10.49
CA SER A 157 30.36 2.05 10.32
C SER A 157 29.36 2.02 9.17
N PRO A 158 29.35 0.95 8.35
CA PRO A 158 28.37 0.77 7.30
C PRO A 158 27.01 0.50 7.97
N GLN A 159 26.15 1.52 8.05
CA GLN A 159 24.83 1.36 8.66
C GLN A 159 23.91 0.57 7.73
N SER A 160 23.30 -0.46 8.30
CA SER A 160 22.47 -1.44 7.62
C SER A 160 21.23 -0.81 7.00
N THR A 161 20.71 -1.46 5.96
CA THR A 161 19.41 -1.21 5.32
C THR A 161 18.21 -1.56 6.22
N ASP A 162 18.38 -1.59 7.53
CA ASP A 162 17.38 -2.07 8.46
C ASP A 162 16.40 -0.96 8.86
N SER A 163 15.11 -1.31 8.95
CA SER A 163 14.08 -0.44 9.50
C SER A 163 14.38 -0.10 10.96
N VAL A 164 14.31 1.17 11.33
CA VAL A 164 14.48 1.63 12.72
C VAL A 164 13.10 1.85 13.34
N ILE A 165 12.82 1.26 14.49
CA ILE A 165 11.59 1.55 15.24
C ILE A 165 11.75 2.93 15.88
N VAL A 166 10.88 3.86 15.49
CA VAL A 166 10.93 5.27 15.87
C VAL A 166 9.96 5.59 17.00
N LEU A 167 8.82 4.91 17.00
CA LEU A 167 7.83 5.00 18.05
C LEU A 167 7.24 3.60 18.30
N ASP A 168 7.16 3.19 19.54
CA ASP A 168 6.50 1.95 19.95
C ASP A 168 5.51 2.28 21.07
N ASP A 169 4.29 2.66 20.66
CA ASP A 169 3.17 3.00 21.56
C ASP A 169 2.16 1.84 21.59
N GLU A 170 1.36 1.76 22.64
CA GLU A 170 0.29 0.76 22.82
C GLU A 170 -0.73 0.75 21.67
N VAL A 171 -0.89 1.85 20.93
CA VAL A 171 -1.84 1.99 19.82
C VAL A 171 -1.22 2.00 18.43
N VAL A 172 0.09 2.26 18.30
CA VAL A 172 0.76 2.28 17.01
C VAL A 172 2.26 2.10 17.19
N ARG A 173 2.83 1.20 16.38
CA ARG A 173 4.26 1.05 16.21
C ARG A 173 4.66 1.70 14.89
N VAL A 174 5.54 2.70 14.93
CA VAL A 174 6.02 3.42 13.76
C VAL A 174 7.48 3.08 13.53
N SER A 175 7.79 2.51 12.37
CA SER A 175 9.16 2.29 11.90
C SER A 175 9.51 3.21 10.74
N ALA A 176 10.78 3.60 10.64
CA ALA A 176 11.33 4.41 9.58
C ALA A 176 12.29 3.59 8.72
N MET A 177 12.14 3.72 7.41
CA MET A 177 13.00 3.12 6.41
C MET A 177 13.63 4.21 5.54
N PHE A 178 14.96 4.18 5.42
CA PHE A 178 15.69 5.15 4.62
C PHE A 178 15.68 4.76 3.15
N VAL A 179 15.21 5.68 2.31
CA VAL A 179 15.23 5.53 0.85
C VAL A 179 16.30 6.46 0.30
N LYS A 180 17.34 5.87 -0.30
CA LYS A 180 18.41 6.60 -0.99
C LYS A 180 18.16 6.59 -2.51
N PRO A 181 18.16 7.75 -3.18
CA PRO A 181 18.17 7.80 -4.64
C PRO A 181 19.50 7.22 -5.18
N LYS A 182 19.43 6.29 -6.14
CA LYS A 182 20.62 5.79 -6.84
C LYS A 182 21.01 6.76 -7.96
N TYR A 183 22.06 7.55 -7.74
CA TYR A 183 22.66 8.38 -8.79
C TYR A 183 23.58 7.52 -9.67
N ASN A 184 23.20 7.31 -10.92
CA ASN A 184 23.98 6.55 -11.88
C ASN A 184 24.99 7.47 -12.58
N ASN A 185 26.01 7.93 -11.85
CA ASN A 185 27.14 8.63 -12.47
C ASN A 185 28.05 7.57 -13.09
N GLY A 186 28.28 7.65 -14.40
CA GLY A 186 29.03 6.67 -15.22
C GLY A 186 30.53 6.51 -14.89
N THR A 187 30.94 6.73 -13.65
CA THR A 187 32.29 6.51 -13.14
C THR A 187 32.19 5.78 -11.81
N GLY A 188 32.68 4.53 -11.77
CA GLY A 188 32.51 3.56 -10.68
C GLY A 188 33.20 3.89 -9.36
N SER A 189 32.81 4.97 -8.70
CA SER A 189 33.21 5.33 -7.34
C SER A 189 32.10 6.15 -6.69
N SER A 190 31.06 5.49 -6.17
CA SER A 190 30.05 6.15 -5.33
C SER A 190 30.64 6.38 -3.93
N ASN A 191 31.30 7.52 -3.73
CA ASN A 191 31.59 7.98 -2.38
C ASN A 191 30.30 8.56 -1.79
N ASP A 192 29.95 8.18 -0.56
CA ASP A 192 28.81 8.69 0.23
C ASP A 192 28.89 10.22 0.50
N SER A 193 29.93 10.90 -0.01
CA SER A 193 30.23 12.33 0.17
C SER A 193 29.47 13.27 -0.78
N ASP A 194 28.77 12.76 -1.80
CA ASP A 194 28.05 13.59 -2.79
C ASP A 194 26.57 13.85 -2.43
N MET A 195 26.09 13.37 -1.26
CA MET A 195 24.69 13.61 -0.86
C MET A 195 24.44 15.08 -0.50
N LYS A 196 23.46 15.71 -1.17
CA LYS A 196 23.00 17.05 -0.81
C LYS A 196 22.04 16.96 0.39
N PRO A 197 22.02 17.96 1.29
CA PRO A 197 20.96 18.09 2.29
C PRO A 197 19.58 18.06 1.59
N GLY A 198 18.67 17.21 2.05
CA GLY A 198 17.36 16.98 1.42
C GLY A 198 17.26 15.78 0.47
N ASP A 199 18.36 15.10 0.12
CA ASP A 199 18.35 13.90 -0.73
C ASP A 199 17.90 12.62 0.02
N THR A 200 17.80 12.68 1.36
CA THR A 200 17.36 11.55 2.18
C THR A 200 15.84 11.59 2.33
N ALA A 201 15.17 10.54 1.85
CA ALA A 201 13.75 10.32 2.08
C ALA A 201 13.53 9.21 3.11
N ILE A 202 12.54 9.39 3.98
CA ILE A 202 12.11 8.40 4.96
C ILE A 202 10.70 7.94 4.59
N VAL A 203 10.53 6.62 4.54
CA VAL A 203 9.22 5.97 4.51
C VAL A 203 8.89 5.54 5.92
N TYR A 204 7.70 5.92 6.40
CA TYR A 204 7.18 5.48 7.68
C TYR A 204 6.20 4.32 7.48
N ALA A 205 6.44 3.20 8.15
CA ALA A 205 5.46 2.13 8.27
C ALA A 205 4.78 2.23 9.64
N CYS A 206 3.46 2.38 9.63
CA CYS A 206 2.65 2.44 10.85
C CYS A 206 1.92 1.11 11.02
N GLU A 207 2.36 0.32 11.98
CA GLU A 207 1.72 -0.93 12.35
C GLU A 207 0.75 -0.68 13.50
N LEU A 208 -0.52 -1.06 13.29
CA LEU A 208 -1.54 -1.01 14.32
C LEU A 208 -1.54 -2.33 15.11
N PRO A 209 -1.83 -2.31 16.41
CA PRO A 209 -2.01 -3.54 17.17
C PRO A 209 -3.17 -4.34 16.57
N GLU A 210 -3.07 -5.66 16.64
CA GLU A 210 -4.12 -6.54 16.15
C GLU A 210 -5.45 -6.20 16.83
N ILE A 211 -6.44 -5.81 16.03
CA ILE A 211 -7.77 -5.48 16.53
C ILE A 211 -8.42 -6.77 16.99
N LYS A 212 -8.47 -6.96 18.30
CA LYS A 212 -9.12 -8.12 18.91
C LYS A 212 -10.61 -8.05 18.61
N GLY A 213 -11.12 -9.05 17.91
CA GLY A 213 -12.54 -9.16 17.60
C GLY A 213 -13.42 -9.20 18.85
N LYS A 214 -14.70 -8.90 18.68
CA LYS A 214 -15.67 -8.97 19.79
C LYS A 214 -15.69 -10.40 20.34
N PHE A 215 -15.46 -10.53 21.63
CA PHE A 215 -15.51 -11.82 22.32
C PHE A 215 -16.91 -12.44 22.16
N ASP A 216 -16.96 -13.74 21.82
CA ASP A 216 -18.20 -14.50 21.66
C ASP A 216 -18.46 -15.36 22.91
N PRO A 217 -19.38 -14.93 23.80
CA PRO A 217 -19.70 -15.67 25.01
C PRO A 217 -20.35 -17.02 24.73
N SER A 218 -21.10 -17.15 23.63
CA SER A 218 -21.81 -18.37 23.28
C SER A 218 -20.84 -19.48 22.91
N LYS A 219 -19.78 -19.13 22.16
CA LYS A 219 -18.73 -20.08 21.79
C LYS A 219 -17.85 -20.47 22.97
N ALA A 220 -17.53 -19.53 23.87
CA ALA A 220 -16.80 -19.84 25.09
C ALA A 220 -17.60 -20.78 26.01
N ALA A 221 -18.92 -20.56 26.13
CA ALA A 221 -19.81 -21.46 26.86
C ALA A 221 -19.88 -22.87 26.22
N ALA A 222 -19.90 -22.96 24.88
CA ALA A 222 -19.87 -24.25 24.17
C ALA A 222 -18.58 -25.04 24.41
N LEU A 223 -17.46 -24.35 24.68
CA LEU A 223 -16.16 -24.96 25.05
C LEU A 223 -16.05 -25.22 26.57
N GLY A 224 -17.16 -25.14 27.30
CA GLY A 224 -17.23 -25.50 28.72
C GLY A 224 -16.71 -24.44 29.68
N LEU A 225 -16.60 -23.17 29.26
CA LEU A 225 -16.15 -22.08 30.11
C LEU A 225 -17.32 -21.28 30.71
N ARG A 226 -17.30 -21.11 32.03
CA ARG A 226 -18.29 -20.29 32.73
C ARG A 226 -17.98 -18.79 32.60
N PRO A 227 -19.01 -17.91 32.52
CA PRO A 227 -18.80 -16.47 32.55
C PRO A 227 -18.02 -16.04 33.80
N GLY A 228 -16.94 -15.27 33.61
CA GLY A 228 -16.09 -14.85 34.73
C GLY A 228 -14.66 -14.49 34.31
N PRO A 229 -13.69 -14.58 35.24
CA PRO A 229 -12.30 -14.18 35.01
C PRO A 229 -11.66 -14.85 33.79
N LYS A 230 -12.02 -16.12 33.50
CA LYS A 230 -11.51 -16.88 32.35
C LYS A 230 -11.87 -16.26 30.99
N TYR A 231 -12.99 -15.54 30.89
CA TYR A 231 -13.34 -14.80 29.65
C TYR A 231 -12.42 -13.61 29.44
N ARG A 232 -12.05 -12.92 30.52
CA ARG A 232 -11.08 -11.83 30.47
C ARG A 232 -9.70 -12.33 30.07
N GLU A 233 -9.26 -13.44 30.64
CA GLU A 233 -7.98 -14.07 30.26
C GLU A 233 -7.94 -14.43 28.78
N LEU A 234 -9.01 -15.03 28.23
CA LEU A 234 -9.12 -15.30 26.79
C LEU A 234 -9.12 -14.03 25.93
N GLN A 235 -9.80 -12.97 26.35
CA GLN A 235 -9.77 -11.66 25.68
C GLN A 235 -8.38 -11.03 25.72
N LEU A 236 -7.62 -11.25 26.78
CA LEU A 236 -6.24 -10.80 26.91
C LEU A 236 -5.27 -11.60 26.05
N GLY A 237 -5.69 -12.76 25.53
CA GLY A 237 -4.87 -13.61 24.67
C GLY A 237 -4.28 -14.82 25.40
N ASN A 238 -4.64 -15.04 26.66
CA ASN A 238 -4.12 -16.12 27.49
C ASN A 238 -4.99 -17.38 27.32
N SER A 239 -4.35 -18.55 27.26
CA SER A 239 -5.05 -19.83 27.27
C SER A 239 -5.61 -20.13 28.67
N VAL A 240 -6.80 -20.71 28.72
CA VAL A 240 -7.47 -21.07 29.98
C VAL A 240 -7.96 -22.52 29.93
N GLN A 241 -7.90 -23.21 31.06
CA GLN A 241 -8.46 -24.56 31.15
C GLN A 241 -9.99 -24.52 31.21
N SER A 242 -10.64 -25.38 30.44
CA SER A 242 -12.11 -25.53 30.47
C SER A 242 -12.59 -25.92 31.88
N ASP A 243 -13.78 -25.46 32.26
CA ASP A 243 -14.39 -25.83 33.55
C ASP A 243 -15.13 -27.18 33.48
N GLN A 244 -15.47 -27.62 32.27
CA GLN A 244 -16.30 -28.81 32.04
C GLN A 244 -15.55 -29.94 31.33
N PHE A 245 -14.51 -29.60 30.55
CA PHE A 245 -13.71 -30.56 29.78
C PHE A 245 -12.25 -30.52 30.25
N ASP A 246 -11.52 -31.63 30.11
CA ASP A 246 -10.08 -31.66 30.42
C ASP A 246 -9.25 -31.17 29.23
N GLU A 247 -9.61 -29.98 28.73
CA GLU A 247 -9.03 -29.40 27.52
C GLU A 247 -8.65 -27.93 27.77
N MET A 248 -7.55 -27.51 27.13
CA MET A 248 -7.06 -26.15 27.18
C MET A 248 -7.70 -25.34 26.06
N VAL A 249 -8.43 -24.28 26.42
CA VAL A 249 -9.07 -23.38 25.46
C VAL A 249 -8.13 -22.21 25.20
N SER A 250 -7.66 -22.07 23.96
CA SER A 250 -6.76 -21.01 23.52
C SER A 250 -7.45 -20.04 22.55
N PRO A 251 -7.02 -18.77 22.50
CA PRO A 251 -7.45 -17.83 21.46
C PRO A 251 -6.91 -18.24 20.09
N ARG A 252 -7.76 -18.23 19.05
CA ARG A 252 -7.40 -18.55 17.64
C ARG A 252 -6.11 -17.89 17.11
N PRO A 253 -5.77 -16.62 17.46
CA PRO A 253 -4.53 -15.99 16.99
C PRO A 253 -3.26 -16.63 17.55
N LEU A 254 -3.27 -17.13 18.80
CA LEU A 254 -2.09 -17.73 19.43
C LEU A 254 -1.76 -19.10 18.83
N GLU A 255 -2.76 -19.90 18.47
CA GLU A 255 -2.57 -21.17 17.77
C GLU A 255 -2.02 -20.96 16.35
N ARG A 256 -2.48 -19.90 15.67
CA ARG A 256 -1.98 -19.51 14.35
C ARG A 256 -0.56 -18.92 14.42
N PHE A 257 -0.26 -18.14 15.45
CA PHE A 257 1.06 -17.57 15.71
C PHE A 257 2.06 -18.65 16.14
N LEU A 258 1.73 -19.56 17.06
CA LEU A 258 2.65 -20.64 17.46
C LEU A 258 2.95 -21.58 16.29
N ASN A 259 1.97 -21.85 15.43
CA ASN A 259 2.18 -22.63 14.21
C ASN A 259 3.00 -21.89 13.14
N ALA A 260 2.84 -20.57 12.99
CA ALA A 260 3.60 -19.76 12.04
C ALA A 260 5.02 -19.38 12.55
N TYR A 261 5.16 -19.19 13.86
CA TYR A 261 6.41 -18.80 14.53
C TYR A 261 7.37 -19.98 14.67
N SER A 262 6.86 -21.21 14.75
CA SER A 262 7.70 -22.41 14.67
C SER A 262 8.23 -22.70 13.26
N THR A 263 7.72 -22.00 12.22
CA THR A 263 8.09 -22.24 10.81
C THR A 263 8.93 -21.12 10.17
N LEU A 264 9.18 -20.00 10.85
CA LEU A 264 9.73 -18.77 10.25
C LEU A 264 11.20 -18.43 10.62
N GLU A 265 12.04 -19.41 10.92
CA GLU A 265 13.51 -19.20 10.88
C GLU A 265 14.08 -19.65 9.52
N HIS A 266 14.66 -18.69 8.78
CA HIS A 266 15.24 -18.72 7.42
C HIS A 266 14.23 -18.58 6.25
N LEU A 267 14.00 -17.35 5.76
CA LEU A 267 13.40 -17.16 4.44
C LEU A 267 14.43 -17.47 3.35
N ASP A 268 14.58 -18.76 3.06
CA ASP A 268 15.26 -19.31 1.88
C ASP A 268 14.37 -19.07 0.64
N MET A 269 14.34 -17.82 0.15
CA MET A 269 13.51 -17.45 -0.98
C MET A 269 14.08 -18.01 -2.29
N GLN A 270 13.31 -18.87 -2.95
CA GLN A 270 13.65 -19.44 -4.25
C GLN A 270 12.98 -18.62 -5.37
N PHE A 271 13.75 -18.27 -6.40
CA PHE A 271 13.26 -17.50 -7.55
C PHE A 271 12.93 -18.42 -8.72
N LEU A 272 11.68 -18.36 -9.20
CA LEU A 272 11.25 -19.09 -10.39
C LEU A 272 11.03 -18.14 -11.56
N ASP A 273 11.77 -18.35 -12.65
CA ASP A 273 11.68 -17.55 -13.86
C ASP A 273 10.38 -17.86 -14.62
N CYS A 274 9.66 -16.82 -15.05
CA CYS A 274 8.41 -16.95 -15.80
C CYS A 274 8.55 -17.75 -17.11
N ARG A 275 9.75 -17.82 -17.69
CA ARG A 275 10.05 -18.64 -18.88
C ARG A 275 9.95 -20.13 -18.60
N HIS A 276 10.11 -20.53 -17.35
CA HIS A 276 9.99 -21.93 -16.91
C HIS A 276 8.56 -22.30 -16.52
N THR A 277 7.69 -21.32 -16.32
CA THR A 277 6.28 -21.52 -15.94
C THR A 277 5.32 -21.30 -17.11
N LEU A 278 5.74 -21.48 -18.38
CA LEU A 278 4.83 -21.45 -19.52
C LEU A 278 3.82 -22.61 -19.44
N LYS A 279 2.62 -22.42 -20.00
CA LYS A 279 1.53 -23.42 -19.95
C LYS A 279 1.99 -24.85 -20.29
N SER A 280 2.65 -25.02 -21.44
CA SER A 280 3.16 -26.33 -21.89
C SER A 280 4.22 -26.90 -20.95
N SER A 281 5.09 -26.05 -20.39
CA SER A 281 6.13 -26.46 -19.45
C SER A 281 5.53 -26.95 -18.14
N VAL A 282 4.53 -26.24 -17.62
CA VAL A 282 3.82 -26.59 -16.38
C VAL A 282 2.96 -27.83 -16.59
N GLU A 283 2.21 -27.92 -17.69
CA GLU A 283 1.39 -29.11 -18.01
C GLU A 283 2.26 -30.37 -18.18
N ALA A 284 3.37 -30.28 -18.92
CA ALA A 284 4.33 -31.37 -19.05
C ALA A 284 4.88 -31.81 -17.69
N PHE A 285 5.28 -30.84 -16.86
CA PHE A 285 5.82 -31.08 -15.53
C PHE A 285 4.80 -31.70 -14.56
N LEU A 286 3.53 -31.31 -14.64
CA LEU A 286 2.46 -31.87 -13.81
C LEU A 286 1.99 -33.26 -14.28
N SER A 287 2.21 -33.62 -15.55
CA SER A 287 1.68 -34.83 -16.18
C SER A 287 2.51 -36.12 -16.03
N GLU A 288 3.69 -36.08 -15.40
CA GLU A 288 4.61 -37.24 -15.26
C GLU A 288 4.86 -37.99 -16.58
N ASN A 289 5.58 -37.37 -17.51
CA ASN A 289 6.38 -38.10 -18.49
C ASN A 289 7.74 -37.44 -18.61
N ASP A 290 8.77 -38.19 -18.22
CA ASP A 290 10.19 -37.84 -18.15
C ASP A 290 10.80 -37.75 -19.56
N THR A 291 10.19 -36.94 -20.43
CA THR A 291 10.68 -36.64 -21.77
C THR A 291 10.91 -35.15 -21.86
N ASP A 292 12.17 -34.77 -22.09
CA ASP A 292 12.63 -33.40 -22.29
C ASP A 292 11.60 -32.58 -23.08
N PRO A 293 10.96 -31.57 -22.47
CA PRO A 293 10.11 -30.67 -23.23
C PRO A 293 11.04 -29.83 -24.11
N ALA A 294 10.97 -30.11 -25.42
CA ALA A 294 11.61 -29.29 -26.44
C ALA A 294 11.27 -27.82 -26.16
N THR A 295 12.29 -26.97 -26.15
CA THR A 295 12.14 -25.52 -26.00
C THR A 295 11.06 -25.05 -26.99
N PRO A 296 9.92 -24.50 -26.53
CA PRO A 296 8.89 -24.07 -27.46
C PRO A 296 9.50 -23.00 -28.35
N GLN A 297 9.58 -23.26 -29.66
CA GLN A 297 9.92 -22.24 -30.63
C GLN A 297 8.83 -21.18 -30.58
N LEU A 298 9.25 -19.96 -30.24
CA LEU A 298 8.39 -18.79 -30.04
C LEU A 298 7.89 -18.26 -31.41
N GLU A 299 7.15 -19.07 -32.17
CA GLU A 299 6.86 -18.78 -33.59
C GLU A 299 5.79 -17.70 -33.86
N THR A 300 5.20 -17.08 -32.83
CA THR A 300 4.09 -16.11 -33.03
C THR A 300 4.32 -14.72 -32.43
N THR A 301 5.57 -14.32 -32.27
CA THR A 301 5.90 -12.99 -31.70
C THR A 301 6.81 -12.21 -32.63
N MET A 302 6.96 -10.90 -32.38
CA MET A 302 7.90 -9.97 -33.06
C MET A 302 9.38 -10.42 -33.05
N PHE A 303 9.68 -11.66 -32.70
CA PHE A 303 10.98 -12.30 -32.57
C PHE A 303 11.15 -13.54 -33.47
N ALA A 304 10.21 -13.75 -34.42
CA ALA A 304 10.37 -14.75 -35.48
C ALA A 304 11.65 -14.49 -36.31
N PRO A 305 12.25 -15.52 -36.91
CA PRO A 305 13.45 -15.35 -37.75
C PRO A 305 13.20 -14.29 -38.84
N GLY A 306 14.03 -13.24 -38.89
CA GLY A 306 13.87 -12.12 -39.84
C GLY A 306 13.15 -10.87 -39.33
N THR A 307 12.75 -10.78 -38.05
CA THR A 307 12.17 -9.55 -37.47
C THR A 307 13.23 -8.60 -36.89
N ARG A 308 12.85 -7.32 -36.72
CA ARG A 308 13.72 -6.24 -36.23
C ARG A 308 14.35 -6.49 -34.84
N MET A 309 13.84 -7.47 -34.08
CA MET A 309 14.29 -7.79 -32.71
C MET A 309 14.95 -9.17 -32.55
N GLU A 310 15.33 -9.86 -33.64
CA GLU A 310 16.00 -11.17 -33.61
C GLU A 310 17.24 -11.24 -32.69
N ASN A 311 18.01 -10.15 -32.61
CA ASN A 311 19.25 -10.09 -31.83
C ASN A 311 19.06 -10.17 -30.30
N TYR A 312 17.85 -9.94 -29.78
CA TYR A 312 17.57 -10.00 -28.33
C TYR A 312 17.30 -11.42 -27.80
N ASN A 313 17.13 -12.41 -28.68
CA ASN A 313 17.06 -13.84 -28.30
C ASN A 313 18.43 -14.43 -27.88
N ARG A 314 19.53 -13.67 -28.00
CA ARG A 314 20.90 -14.16 -27.75
C ARG A 314 21.42 -14.00 -26.31
N LYS A 315 20.55 -13.92 -25.30
CA LYS A 315 21.00 -14.03 -23.89
C LYS A 315 20.91 -15.48 -23.42
N PRO A 316 21.92 -16.00 -22.69
CA PRO A 316 21.92 -17.38 -22.26
C PRO A 316 20.71 -17.67 -21.37
N ALA A 317 20.14 -18.86 -21.51
CA ALA A 317 19.15 -19.38 -20.58
C ALA A 317 19.72 -19.31 -19.15
N SER A 318 18.92 -18.79 -18.21
CA SER A 318 19.28 -18.94 -16.80
C SER A 318 19.27 -20.44 -16.45
N PRO A 319 20.12 -20.90 -15.53
CA PRO A 319 20.09 -22.29 -15.09
C PRO A 319 18.66 -22.69 -14.71
N ARG A 320 18.17 -23.83 -15.23
CA ARG A 320 16.95 -24.47 -14.71
C ARG A 320 17.28 -24.89 -13.28
N ASP A 321 16.78 -24.15 -12.29
CA ASP A 321 16.84 -24.60 -10.90
C ASP A 321 15.74 -25.64 -10.69
N THR A 322 16.11 -26.91 -10.82
CA THR A 322 15.19 -28.05 -10.70
C THR A 322 14.57 -28.15 -9.30
N THR A 323 15.25 -27.60 -8.29
CA THR A 323 14.78 -27.55 -6.90
C THR A 323 13.58 -26.60 -6.76
N ALA A 324 13.66 -25.42 -7.36
CA ALA A 324 12.58 -24.43 -7.34
C ALA A 324 11.32 -24.93 -8.07
N LEU A 325 11.48 -25.68 -9.15
CA LEU A 325 10.37 -26.31 -9.87
C LEU A 325 9.69 -27.43 -9.06
N ALA A 326 10.46 -28.25 -8.35
CA ALA A 326 9.90 -29.28 -7.46
C ALA A 326 9.07 -28.66 -6.33
N ASN A 327 9.62 -27.66 -5.65
CA ASN A 327 8.93 -26.94 -4.58
C ASN A 327 7.71 -26.17 -5.09
N PHE A 328 7.74 -25.68 -6.33
CA PHE A 328 6.59 -25.06 -6.97
C PHE A 328 5.39 -26.00 -7.08
N LYS A 329 5.60 -27.30 -7.38
CA LYS A 329 4.51 -28.29 -7.41
C LYS A 329 3.83 -28.43 -6.05
N GLU A 330 4.64 -28.51 -4.99
CA GLU A 330 4.16 -28.62 -3.60
C GLU A 330 3.38 -27.37 -3.18
N VAL A 331 3.92 -26.18 -3.46
CA VAL A 331 3.26 -24.90 -3.17
C VAL A 331 1.90 -24.79 -3.86
N LEU A 332 1.75 -25.27 -5.10
CA LEU A 332 0.45 -25.27 -5.77
C LEU A 332 -0.57 -26.15 -5.04
N GLN A 333 -0.16 -27.37 -4.64
CA GLN A 333 -1.03 -28.29 -3.92
C GLN A 333 -1.47 -27.72 -2.57
N GLU A 334 -0.52 -27.20 -1.78
CA GLU A 334 -0.80 -26.61 -0.46
C GLU A 334 -1.67 -25.35 -0.56
N SER A 335 -1.43 -24.51 -1.57
CA SER A 335 -2.23 -23.30 -1.84
C SER A 335 -3.63 -23.62 -2.39
N GLY A 336 -3.89 -24.87 -2.76
CA GLY A 336 -5.16 -25.27 -3.37
C GLY A 336 -5.31 -24.89 -4.83
N LEU A 337 -4.21 -24.59 -5.52
CA LEU A 337 -4.16 -24.24 -6.93
C LEU A 337 -3.98 -25.50 -7.79
N GLU A 338 -4.80 -25.63 -8.82
CA GLU A 338 -4.67 -26.67 -9.85
C GLU A 338 -3.47 -26.34 -10.76
N ILE A 339 -3.35 -25.06 -11.16
CA ILE A 339 -2.26 -24.62 -12.02
C ILE A 339 -1.97 -23.13 -11.82
N LEU A 340 -0.67 -22.78 -11.90
CA LEU A 340 -0.19 -21.41 -12.07
C LEU A 340 0.79 -21.40 -13.24
N TYR A 341 0.56 -20.53 -14.23
CA TYR A 341 1.45 -20.43 -15.37
C TYR A 341 1.53 -19.00 -15.91
N SER A 342 2.64 -18.70 -16.57
CA SER A 342 2.92 -17.41 -17.20
C SER A 342 2.55 -17.45 -18.68
N VAL A 343 2.00 -16.35 -19.18
CA VAL A 343 1.56 -16.15 -20.56
C VAL A 343 2.40 -15.05 -21.17
N PRO A 344 3.16 -15.28 -22.24
CA PRO A 344 3.88 -14.21 -22.93
C PRO A 344 2.89 -13.16 -23.46
N VAL A 345 3.14 -11.89 -23.19
CA VAL A 345 2.28 -10.77 -23.62
C VAL A 345 3.03 -9.74 -24.46
N LEU A 346 2.30 -8.85 -25.14
CA LEU A 346 2.85 -7.91 -26.11
C LEU A 346 3.11 -6.54 -25.47
N HIS A 347 4.25 -6.37 -24.80
CA HIS A 347 4.64 -5.08 -24.19
C HIS A 347 6.13 -4.75 -24.36
N CYS A 348 6.96 -5.24 -23.45
CA CYS A 348 8.41 -5.18 -23.51
C CYS A 348 8.99 -6.62 -23.49
N PRO A 349 10.28 -6.82 -23.82
CA PRO A 349 10.87 -8.15 -23.78
C PRO A 349 10.72 -8.79 -22.40
N GLN A 350 10.28 -10.05 -22.37
CA GLN A 350 10.03 -10.82 -21.14
C GLN A 350 8.87 -10.27 -20.28
N ALA A 351 7.89 -9.61 -20.90
CA ALA A 351 6.61 -9.32 -20.27
C ALA A 351 5.71 -10.58 -20.27
N PHE A 352 5.09 -10.85 -19.12
CA PHE A 352 4.18 -11.97 -18.95
C PHE A 352 2.90 -11.55 -18.21
N GLY A 353 1.77 -12.06 -18.67
CA GLY A 353 0.58 -12.22 -17.85
C GLY A 353 0.68 -13.50 -17.01
N VAL A 354 -0.21 -13.65 -16.03
CA VAL A 354 -0.23 -14.80 -15.13
C VAL A 354 -1.63 -15.38 -15.07
N VAL A 355 -1.72 -16.70 -15.09
CA VAL A 355 -2.96 -17.46 -14.89
C VAL A 355 -2.86 -18.24 -13.60
N LEU A 356 -3.90 -18.14 -12.77
CA LEU A 356 -4.10 -18.92 -11.58
C LEU A 356 -5.43 -19.66 -11.69
N LYS A 357 -5.42 -20.96 -11.45
CA LYS A 357 -6.64 -21.78 -11.40
C LYS A 357 -6.66 -22.56 -10.10
N ALA A 358 -7.75 -22.45 -9.35
CA ALA A 358 -7.96 -23.22 -8.13
C ALA A 358 -8.62 -24.57 -8.42
N MET A 359 -8.27 -25.57 -7.63
CA MET A 359 -8.88 -26.90 -7.70
C MET A 359 -10.35 -26.86 -7.27
N GLU A 360 -11.15 -27.73 -7.86
CA GLU A 360 -12.46 -28.08 -7.29
C GLU A 360 -12.26 -28.81 -5.96
N LYS A 361 -13.05 -28.48 -4.94
CA LYS A 361 -12.91 -29.06 -3.59
C LYS A 361 -14.26 -29.49 -3.04
N ALA A 362 -14.33 -30.69 -2.47
CA ALA A 362 -15.49 -31.10 -1.68
C ALA A 362 -15.38 -30.51 -0.27
N ASN A 363 -16.46 -29.88 0.21
CA ASN A 363 -16.52 -29.44 1.59
C ASN A 363 -16.83 -30.62 2.54
N SER A 364 -16.79 -30.38 3.86
CA SER A 364 -17.09 -31.39 4.90
C SER A 364 -18.49 -32.01 4.81
N THR A 365 -19.39 -31.43 4.01
CA THR A 365 -20.75 -31.93 3.76
C THR A 365 -20.88 -32.70 2.44
N GLY A 366 -19.77 -32.94 1.73
CA GLY A 366 -19.74 -33.63 0.44
C GLY A 366 -20.20 -32.78 -0.77
N LYS A 367 -20.47 -31.48 -0.57
CA LYS A 367 -20.83 -30.56 -1.64
C LYS A 367 -19.56 -30.12 -2.36
N VAL A 368 -19.54 -30.30 -3.68
CA VAL A 368 -18.45 -29.83 -4.55
C VAL A 368 -18.52 -28.31 -4.67
N ILE A 369 -17.42 -27.65 -4.28
CA ILE A 369 -17.16 -26.24 -4.50
C ILE A 369 -16.38 -26.14 -5.82
N PRO A 370 -16.94 -25.47 -6.84
CA PRO A 370 -16.24 -25.29 -8.11
C PRO A 370 -14.98 -24.45 -7.90
N GLY A 371 -13.94 -24.79 -8.66
CA GLY A 371 -12.72 -24.00 -8.73
C GLY A 371 -12.98 -22.64 -9.38
N TRP A 372 -11.98 -21.77 -9.29
CA TRP A 372 -12.02 -20.46 -9.93
C TRP A 372 -10.77 -20.26 -10.77
N LYS A 373 -10.85 -19.35 -11.73
CA LYS A 373 -9.74 -19.00 -12.61
C LYS A 373 -9.57 -17.50 -12.65
N VAL A 374 -8.39 -17.01 -12.27
CA VAL A 374 -8.00 -15.60 -12.33
C VAL A 374 -6.89 -15.46 -13.35
N VAL A 375 -7.01 -14.47 -14.23
CA VAL A 375 -5.96 -14.10 -15.18
C VAL A 375 -5.60 -12.65 -14.95
N TYR A 376 -4.30 -12.37 -14.84
CA TYR A 376 -3.76 -11.03 -14.77
C TYR A 376 -2.93 -10.75 -16.02
N SER A 377 -3.29 -9.70 -16.76
CA SER A 377 -2.64 -9.39 -18.04
C SER A 377 -1.19 -8.95 -17.90
N GLY A 378 -0.86 -8.24 -16.82
CA GLY A 378 0.27 -7.30 -16.83
C GLY A 378 0.07 -6.20 -17.88
N ASP A 379 1.12 -5.48 -18.21
CA ASP A 379 1.08 -4.47 -19.29
C ASP A 379 1.15 -5.19 -20.65
N THR A 380 0.27 -4.84 -21.58
CA THR A 380 0.18 -5.49 -22.90
C THR A 380 -0.71 -4.75 -23.89
N ARG A 381 -0.41 -4.91 -25.18
CA ARG A 381 -1.41 -4.86 -26.26
C ARG A 381 -2.34 -6.07 -26.21
N PRO A 382 -3.57 -5.97 -26.75
CA PRO A 382 -4.42 -7.12 -27.02
C PRO A 382 -3.65 -8.16 -27.82
N CYS A 383 -3.63 -9.39 -27.33
CA CYS A 383 -2.92 -10.48 -27.98
C CYS A 383 -3.71 -11.79 -27.90
N PRO A 384 -3.63 -12.64 -28.93
CA PRO A 384 -4.36 -13.92 -28.94
C PRO A 384 -4.00 -14.83 -27.77
N GLY A 385 -2.73 -14.84 -27.35
CA GLY A 385 -2.26 -15.65 -26.24
C GLY A 385 -2.97 -15.34 -24.92
N LEU A 386 -3.22 -14.06 -24.64
CA LEU A 386 -3.96 -13.65 -23.44
C LEU A 386 -5.46 -13.96 -23.55
N ILE A 387 -6.07 -13.81 -24.74
CA ILE A 387 -7.46 -14.21 -24.98
C ILE A 387 -7.63 -15.71 -24.72
N ASP A 388 -6.76 -16.54 -25.29
CA ASP A 388 -6.79 -18.00 -25.11
C ASP A 388 -6.55 -18.40 -23.65
N ALA A 389 -5.60 -17.75 -22.99
CA ALA A 389 -5.35 -17.96 -21.56
C ALA A 389 -6.53 -17.55 -20.69
N SER A 390 -7.29 -16.53 -21.10
CA SER A 390 -8.44 -15.98 -20.37
C SER A 390 -9.75 -16.71 -20.63
N ARG A 391 -9.77 -17.72 -21.51
CA ARG A 391 -10.99 -18.48 -21.83
C ARG A 391 -11.69 -18.99 -20.57
N ASP A 392 -12.96 -18.65 -20.42
CA ASP A 392 -13.82 -19.03 -19.28
C ASP A 392 -13.25 -18.61 -17.91
N ALA A 393 -12.44 -17.55 -17.85
CA ALA A 393 -11.90 -17.05 -16.58
C ALA A 393 -13.03 -16.55 -15.66
N THR A 394 -12.94 -16.84 -14.36
CA THR A 394 -13.82 -16.26 -13.35
C THR A 394 -13.60 -14.75 -13.24
N VAL A 395 -12.33 -14.34 -13.28
CA VAL A 395 -11.93 -12.93 -13.29
C VAL A 395 -10.76 -12.74 -14.24
N LEU A 396 -10.89 -11.79 -15.16
CA LEU A 396 -9.77 -11.22 -15.91
C LEU A 396 -9.45 -9.84 -15.33
N ILE A 397 -8.23 -9.65 -14.84
CA ILE A 397 -7.69 -8.35 -14.46
C ILE A 397 -6.84 -7.87 -15.63
N HIS A 398 -7.25 -6.81 -16.30
CA HIS A 398 -6.62 -6.33 -17.53
C HIS A 398 -6.18 -4.87 -17.42
N GLU A 399 -5.00 -4.54 -17.95
CA GLU A 399 -4.56 -3.14 -18.07
C GLU A 399 -5.43 -2.36 -19.06
N ALA A 400 -5.71 -1.11 -18.76
CA ALA A 400 -6.50 -0.21 -19.58
C ALA A 400 -5.88 1.19 -19.53
N THR A 401 -4.60 1.27 -19.90
CA THR A 401 -3.79 2.48 -19.73
C THR A 401 -4.37 3.69 -20.47
N PHE A 402 -4.91 3.48 -21.67
CA PHE A 402 -5.39 4.55 -22.53
C PHE A 402 -6.91 4.55 -22.69
N GLU A 403 -7.47 5.73 -22.96
CA GLU A 403 -8.86 5.86 -23.43
C GLU A 403 -8.97 5.47 -24.90
N ASP A 404 -10.19 5.19 -25.34
CA ASP A 404 -10.45 4.68 -26.69
C ASP A 404 -10.08 5.68 -27.80
N SER A 405 -10.09 6.97 -27.49
CA SER A 405 -9.66 8.06 -28.38
C SER A 405 -8.13 8.04 -28.61
N MET A 406 -7.37 7.45 -27.70
CA MET A 406 -5.89 7.41 -27.72
C MET A 406 -5.34 6.08 -28.23
N LYS A 407 -6.08 5.39 -29.11
CA LYS A 407 -5.68 4.09 -29.66
C LYS A 407 -4.29 4.09 -30.30
N ASP A 408 -3.94 5.15 -31.02
CA ASP A 408 -2.62 5.25 -31.67
C ASP A 408 -1.48 5.34 -30.65
N GLU A 409 -1.69 6.03 -29.52
CA GLU A 409 -0.71 6.07 -28.43
C GLU A 409 -0.60 4.71 -27.71
N ALA A 410 -1.74 4.06 -27.49
CA ALA A 410 -1.79 2.72 -26.92
C ALA A 410 -0.97 1.72 -27.77
N ILE A 411 -1.11 1.78 -29.10
CA ILE A 411 -0.31 1.01 -30.05
C ILE A 411 1.18 1.39 -29.95
N ALA A 412 1.50 2.69 -29.98
CA ALA A 412 2.88 3.17 -29.96
C ALA A 412 3.65 2.77 -28.69
N ARG A 413 2.96 2.68 -27.54
CA ARG A 413 3.55 2.33 -26.24
C ARG A 413 3.33 0.88 -25.80
N ASN A 414 2.73 0.07 -26.66
CA ASN A 414 2.36 -1.31 -26.38
C ASN A 414 1.49 -1.49 -25.11
N HIS A 415 0.47 -0.65 -24.95
CA HIS A 415 -0.53 -0.73 -23.87
C HIS A 415 -1.94 -0.84 -24.44
N SER A 416 -2.92 -1.20 -23.62
CA SER A 416 -4.31 -1.37 -24.07
C SER A 416 -5.17 -0.13 -23.84
N THR A 417 -6.15 0.05 -24.72
CA THR A 417 -7.28 0.95 -24.44
C THR A 417 -8.32 0.25 -23.57
N THR A 418 -9.21 1.03 -22.96
CA THR A 418 -10.33 0.52 -22.17
C THR A 418 -11.20 -0.46 -22.97
N LYS A 419 -11.64 -0.08 -24.16
CA LYS A 419 -12.48 -0.93 -25.01
C LYS A 419 -11.76 -2.18 -25.48
N GLU A 420 -10.48 -2.08 -25.82
CA GLU A 420 -9.71 -3.25 -26.22
C GLU A 420 -9.55 -4.26 -25.07
N ALA A 421 -9.36 -3.80 -23.84
CA ALA A 421 -9.30 -4.67 -22.66
C ALA A 421 -10.65 -5.39 -22.41
N ILE A 422 -11.77 -4.67 -22.59
CA ILE A 422 -13.12 -5.24 -22.51
C ILE A 422 -13.37 -6.26 -23.64
N GLU A 423 -12.95 -5.95 -24.87
CA GLU A 423 -13.06 -6.84 -26.03
C GLU A 423 -12.26 -8.13 -25.82
N VAL A 424 -11.05 -8.06 -25.24
CA VAL A 424 -10.23 -9.23 -24.88
C VAL A 424 -11.00 -10.12 -23.89
N GLY A 425 -11.51 -9.55 -22.80
CA GLY A 425 -12.26 -10.32 -21.80
C GLY A 425 -13.56 -10.90 -22.32
N THR A 426 -14.28 -10.14 -23.14
CA THR A 426 -15.55 -10.57 -23.75
C THR A 426 -15.33 -11.69 -24.76
N SER A 427 -14.30 -11.56 -25.61
CA SER A 427 -13.93 -12.59 -26.58
C SER A 427 -13.46 -13.89 -25.91
N ALA A 428 -12.85 -13.76 -24.74
CA ALA A 428 -12.47 -14.90 -23.91
C ALA A 428 -13.65 -15.52 -23.14
N GLY A 429 -14.83 -14.89 -23.12
CA GLY A 429 -15.94 -15.35 -22.29
C GLY A 429 -15.65 -15.24 -20.79
N ALA A 430 -14.79 -14.31 -20.38
CA ALA A 430 -14.51 -14.07 -18.96
C ALA A 430 -15.80 -13.66 -18.22
N TYR A 431 -16.00 -14.22 -17.03
CA TYR A 431 -17.19 -13.94 -16.22
C TYR A 431 -17.20 -12.50 -15.72
N ARG A 432 -16.06 -12.00 -15.22
CA ARG A 432 -15.86 -10.59 -14.83
C ARG A 432 -14.54 -10.05 -15.35
N ILE A 433 -14.55 -8.77 -15.69
CA ILE A 433 -13.39 -8.02 -16.17
C ILE A 433 -13.12 -6.90 -15.17
N ILE A 434 -11.91 -6.84 -14.62
CA ILE A 434 -11.45 -5.76 -13.74
C ILE A 434 -10.39 -4.99 -14.49
N LEU A 435 -10.69 -3.73 -14.82
CA LEU A 435 -9.76 -2.84 -15.48
C LEU A 435 -8.83 -2.20 -14.46
N THR A 436 -7.54 -2.12 -14.76
CA THR A 436 -6.52 -1.52 -13.89
C THR A 436 -5.46 -0.79 -14.71
N HIS A 437 -4.42 -0.27 -14.05
CA HIS A 437 -3.28 0.40 -14.68
C HIS A 437 -3.71 1.57 -15.58
N PHE A 438 -4.60 2.42 -15.08
CA PHE A 438 -5.03 3.63 -15.80
C PHE A 438 -3.90 4.65 -15.86
N SER A 439 -3.81 5.39 -16.96
CA SER A 439 -2.83 6.47 -17.09
C SER A 439 -3.06 7.53 -16.00
N GLN A 440 -2.02 7.82 -15.24
CA GLN A 440 -2.02 8.90 -14.23
C GLN A 440 -2.24 10.30 -14.83
N ARG A 441 -2.09 10.44 -16.16
CA ARG A 441 -2.32 11.70 -16.87
C ARG A 441 -3.80 12.01 -17.04
N TYR A 442 -4.66 11.00 -16.91
CA TYR A 442 -6.11 11.12 -17.08
C TYR A 442 -6.79 10.36 -15.93
N PRO A 443 -6.79 10.89 -14.69
CA PRO A 443 -7.40 10.26 -13.53
C PRO A 443 -8.94 10.37 -13.58
N LYS A 444 -9.54 10.00 -14.71
CA LYS A 444 -10.98 9.99 -14.93
C LYS A 444 -11.49 8.56 -14.81
N ILE A 445 -12.74 8.41 -14.36
CA ILE A 445 -13.43 7.13 -14.47
C ILE A 445 -13.66 6.87 -15.96
N PRO A 446 -13.10 5.80 -16.56
CA PRO A 446 -13.30 5.52 -17.97
C PRO A 446 -14.78 5.43 -18.34
N VAL A 447 -15.09 5.97 -19.51
CA VAL A 447 -16.42 5.87 -20.11
C VAL A 447 -16.60 4.45 -20.65
N ILE A 448 -17.40 3.66 -19.94
CA ILE A 448 -17.79 2.31 -20.33
C ILE A 448 -19.25 2.33 -20.81
N ASP A 449 -19.55 1.67 -21.92
CA ASP A 449 -20.91 1.51 -22.44
C ASP A 449 -21.77 0.68 -21.48
N GLU A 450 -23.08 0.98 -21.39
CA GLU A 450 -24.00 0.30 -20.45
C GLU A 450 -24.00 -1.24 -20.63
N VAL A 451 -23.83 -1.71 -21.87
CA VAL A 451 -23.77 -3.14 -22.19
C VAL A 451 -22.55 -3.81 -21.55
N ASP A 452 -21.41 -3.11 -21.54
CA ASP A 452 -20.15 -3.63 -21.02
C ASP A 452 -20.04 -3.48 -19.49
N MET A 453 -20.82 -2.57 -18.91
CA MET A 453 -20.93 -2.40 -17.45
C MET A 453 -21.53 -3.60 -16.73
N GLU A 454 -22.22 -4.51 -17.40
CA GLU A 454 -22.78 -5.70 -16.73
C GLU A 454 -21.69 -6.68 -16.26
N LYS A 455 -20.52 -6.67 -16.90
CA LYS A 455 -19.41 -7.60 -16.66
C LYS A 455 -18.13 -6.92 -16.21
N THR A 456 -18.01 -5.61 -16.44
CA THR A 456 -16.79 -4.85 -16.24
C THR A 456 -16.84 -4.01 -14.98
N CYS A 457 -15.73 -3.96 -14.25
CA CYS A 457 -15.51 -3.01 -13.17
C CYS A 457 -14.13 -2.39 -13.26
N ILE A 458 -13.91 -1.35 -12.45
CA ILE A 458 -12.70 -0.53 -12.43
C ILE A 458 -12.03 -0.77 -11.09
N ALA A 459 -10.75 -1.14 -11.11
CA ALA A 459 -9.92 -1.22 -9.92
C ALA A 459 -9.58 0.19 -9.42
N PHE A 460 -9.51 0.33 -8.10
CA PHE A 460 -9.01 1.52 -7.43
C PHE A 460 -8.15 1.09 -6.25
N ASP A 461 -7.35 2.01 -5.73
CA ASP A 461 -6.40 1.71 -4.67
C ASP A 461 -7.08 1.04 -3.47
N LEU A 462 -6.46 -0.03 -2.98
CA LEU A 462 -6.92 -0.86 -1.87
C LEU A 462 -8.24 -1.62 -2.12
N MET A 463 -8.76 -1.64 -3.35
CA MET A 463 -9.93 -2.45 -3.70
C MET A 463 -9.67 -3.92 -3.37
N SER A 464 -10.53 -4.50 -2.53
CA SER A 464 -10.53 -5.91 -2.18
C SER A 464 -11.84 -6.54 -2.63
N VAL A 465 -11.76 -7.58 -3.45
CA VAL A 465 -12.93 -8.29 -3.98
C VAL A 465 -12.97 -9.69 -3.43
N ASN A 466 -14.03 -10.03 -2.71
CA ASN A 466 -14.33 -11.43 -2.43
C ASN A 466 -14.90 -12.07 -3.71
N LEU A 467 -14.37 -13.23 -4.11
CA LEU A 467 -14.84 -13.96 -5.30
C LEU A 467 -16.34 -14.29 -5.22
N ALA A 468 -16.90 -14.45 -4.02
CA ALA A 468 -18.33 -14.64 -3.81
C ALA A 468 -19.18 -13.42 -4.21
N ASP A 469 -18.60 -12.23 -4.17
CA ASP A 469 -19.30 -10.96 -4.41
C ASP A 469 -19.17 -10.47 -5.87
N LEU A 470 -18.42 -11.19 -6.72
CA LEU A 470 -18.28 -10.90 -8.16
C LEU A 470 -19.58 -10.60 -8.91
N PRO A 471 -20.73 -11.25 -8.62
CA PRO A 471 -22.00 -10.90 -9.25
C PRO A 471 -22.43 -9.44 -9.02
N VAL A 472 -22.01 -8.85 -7.90
CA VAL A 472 -22.41 -7.51 -7.44
C VAL A 472 -21.39 -6.45 -7.84
N VAL A 473 -20.12 -6.81 -8.04
CA VAL A 473 -19.03 -5.86 -8.30
C VAL A 473 -19.33 -4.86 -9.44
N PRO A 474 -19.84 -5.27 -10.63
CA PRO A 474 -20.14 -4.31 -11.70
C PRO A 474 -21.24 -3.29 -11.34
N LYS A 475 -22.14 -3.64 -10.40
CA LYS A 475 -23.20 -2.74 -9.91
C LYS A 475 -22.67 -1.57 -9.08
N VAL A 476 -21.42 -1.65 -8.64
CA VAL A 476 -20.77 -0.56 -7.89
C VAL A 476 -20.42 0.59 -8.83
N LEU A 477 -20.11 0.30 -10.10
CA LEU A 477 -19.61 1.28 -11.06
C LEU A 477 -20.56 2.49 -11.30
N PRO A 478 -21.88 2.32 -11.49
CA PRO A 478 -22.80 3.46 -11.59
C PRO A 478 -22.78 4.35 -10.34
N HIS A 479 -22.59 3.78 -9.16
CA HIS A 479 -22.52 4.52 -7.90
C HIS A 479 -21.20 5.29 -7.79
N LEU A 480 -20.08 4.71 -8.26
CA LEU A 480 -18.81 5.42 -8.36
C LEU A 480 -18.92 6.61 -9.32
N LYS A 481 -19.55 6.44 -10.49
CA LYS A 481 -19.78 7.57 -11.41
C LYS A 481 -20.57 8.71 -10.79
N VAL A 482 -21.53 8.42 -9.91
CA VAL A 482 -22.27 9.45 -9.15
C VAL A 482 -21.41 10.08 -8.07
N LEU A 483 -20.64 9.27 -7.33
CA LEU A 483 -19.78 9.73 -6.24
C LEU A 483 -18.67 10.67 -6.72
N PHE A 484 -18.15 10.42 -7.93
CA PHE A 484 -17.10 11.21 -8.57
C PHE A 484 -17.64 12.12 -9.69
N LYS A 485 -18.93 12.43 -9.68
CA LYS A 485 -19.58 13.24 -10.71
C LYS A 485 -19.00 14.66 -10.81
N ASP A 486 -18.61 15.24 -9.70
CA ASP A 486 -18.07 16.61 -9.66
C ASP A 486 -16.64 16.70 -10.21
N GLU A 487 -15.86 15.61 -10.18
CA GLU A 487 -14.54 15.51 -10.84
C GLU A 487 -14.70 15.34 -12.37
N LEU A 488 -15.81 14.75 -12.83
CA LEU A 488 -16.10 14.59 -14.26
C LEU A 488 -16.55 15.90 -14.95
N VAL A 489 -17.22 16.80 -14.24
CA VAL A 489 -17.80 18.05 -14.80
C VAL A 489 -16.77 19.18 -14.94
N VAL A 490 -15.75 19.22 -14.07
CA VAL A 490 -14.69 20.25 -14.14
C VAL A 490 -13.88 20.09 -15.43
N ASP A 491 -13.66 18.86 -15.90
CA ASP A 491 -12.84 18.56 -17.07
C ASP A 491 -13.57 18.69 -18.43
N GLU A 492 -14.90 18.51 -18.49
CA GLU A 492 -15.65 18.79 -19.75
C GLU A 492 -15.56 20.28 -20.13
N ALA A 493 -15.46 21.18 -19.14
CA ALA A 493 -15.28 22.61 -19.38
C ALA A 493 -13.87 22.97 -19.89
N GLU A 494 -12.84 22.23 -19.48
CA GLU A 494 -11.46 22.41 -19.94
C GLU A 494 -11.25 21.81 -21.34
N GLU A 495 -11.84 20.65 -21.66
CA GLU A 495 -11.79 20.06 -23.01
C GLU A 495 -12.50 20.94 -24.07
N VAL A 496 -13.60 21.59 -23.71
CA VAL A 496 -14.28 22.55 -24.59
C VAL A 496 -13.43 23.81 -24.82
N GLN A 497 -12.55 24.19 -23.89
CA GLN A 497 -11.62 25.30 -24.05
C GLN A 497 -10.39 24.91 -24.90
N GLU A 498 -9.85 23.71 -24.78
CA GLU A 498 -8.73 23.26 -25.64
C GLU A 498 -9.16 22.99 -27.09
N ALA A 499 -10.35 22.43 -27.31
CA ALA A 499 -10.88 22.23 -28.67
C ALA A 499 -11.23 23.53 -29.40
N ALA A 500 -11.36 24.66 -28.68
CA ALA A 500 -11.62 25.98 -29.26
C ALA A 500 -10.35 26.74 -29.67
N VAL A 501 -9.15 26.19 -29.42
CA VAL A 501 -7.85 26.85 -29.66
C VAL A 501 -7.07 26.24 -30.84
N TYR A 502 -7.64 25.29 -31.58
CA TYR A 502 -7.04 24.74 -32.81
C TYR A 502 -7.80 25.09 -34.09
#